data_AF-R7XUB2-F1
#
_entry.id   AF-R7XUB2-F1
#
_cell.length_a   1.000
_cell.length_b   1.000
_cell.length_c   1.000
_cell.angle_alpha   90.00
_cell.angle_beta   90.00
_cell.angle_gamma   90.00
#
_symmetry.space_group_name_H-M   'P 1'
#
loop_
_entity.id
_entity.type
_entity.pdbx_description
1 polymer ?
#
loop_
_entity_poly.entity_id
_entity_poly.type
_entity_poly.pdbx_seq_one_letter_code
_entity_poly.pdbx_strand_id
1 'polypeptide(L)'
;MDLPMEATLRLEPTDDGASVSAAALQVLEVCDRRSVAECAALVKMPIGVVRVLLSDLVEHGFIRVQATITENSSKDERIELIERTLRGLRTY
;
A
#
# COMPACT_ATOMS: atom_id res chain seq x y z
N MET A 1 -9.08 3.37 11.87
CA MET A 1 -9.78 2.97 10.63
C MET A 1 -9.58 1.46 10.40
N ASP A 2 -10.50 0.78 9.73
CA ASP A 2 -10.30 -0.62 9.31
C ASP A 2 -9.48 -0.63 8.00
N LEU A 3 -8.17 -0.88 8.09
CA LEU A 3 -7.28 -0.93 6.91
C LEU A 3 -7.43 -2.30 6.21
N PRO A 4 -7.75 -2.35 4.91
CA PRO A 4 -7.83 -3.62 4.19
C PRO A 4 -6.42 -4.22 4.04
N MET A 5 -6.32 -5.55 4.04
CA MET A 5 -5.01 -6.23 4.07
C MET A 5 -4.17 -6.00 2.81
N GLU A 6 -4.82 -5.71 1.68
CA GLU A 6 -4.20 -5.43 0.37
C GLU A 6 -3.96 -3.93 0.11
N ALA A 7 -4.27 -3.04 1.05
CA ALA A 7 -4.01 -1.62 0.89
C ALA A 7 -2.50 -1.35 0.82
N THR A 8 -2.09 -0.64 -0.23
CA THR A 8 -0.71 -0.20 -0.40
C THR A 8 -0.48 1.06 0.45
N LEU A 9 0.62 1.06 1.19
CA LEU A 9 0.98 2.15 2.07
C LEU A 9 2.10 2.97 1.44
N ARG A 10 2.08 4.29 1.69
CA ARG A 10 3.15 5.20 1.28
C ARG A 10 3.64 5.95 2.49
N LEU A 11 4.95 6.06 2.63
CA LEU A 11 5.53 6.95 3.62
C LEU A 11 5.33 8.40 3.19
N GLU A 12 4.89 9.25 4.12
CA GLU A 12 4.87 10.69 3.93
C GLU A 12 5.94 11.32 4.84
N PRO A 13 6.78 12.25 4.32
CA PRO A 13 7.75 12.95 5.13
C PRO A 13 7.01 13.95 6.01
N THR A 14 6.64 13.53 7.21
CA THR A 14 6.05 14.41 8.22
C THR A 14 7.15 14.91 9.17
N ASP A 15 7.09 16.20 9.50
CA ASP A 15 7.98 16.87 10.47
C ASP A 15 7.41 16.78 11.89
N ASP A 16 6.35 15.98 12.09
CA ASP A 16 5.65 15.89 13.36
C ASP A 16 6.51 15.15 14.39
N GLY A 17 6.94 15.87 15.43
CA GLY A 17 7.74 15.37 16.55
C GLY A 17 7.00 14.40 17.48
N ALA A 18 6.09 13.58 16.95
CA ALA A 18 5.37 12.60 17.73
C ALA A 18 6.32 11.51 18.23
N SER A 19 6.18 11.16 19.52
CA SER A 19 6.85 10.00 20.10
C SER A 19 6.23 8.70 19.58
N VAL A 20 6.74 8.21 18.45
CA VAL A 20 6.35 6.93 17.87
C VAL A 20 6.98 5.78 18.65
N SER A 21 6.20 4.75 18.97
CA SER A 21 6.70 3.53 19.63
C SER A 21 7.71 2.77 18.75
N ALA A 22 8.64 2.05 19.36
CA ALA A 22 9.62 1.20 18.65
C ALA A 22 8.97 0.17 17.72
N ALA A 23 7.76 -0.31 18.04
CA ALA A 23 7.01 -1.21 17.17
C ALA A 23 6.46 -0.49 15.92
N ALA A 24 5.97 0.74 16.09
CA ALA A 24 5.48 1.56 14.99
C ALA A 24 6.62 2.05 14.08
N LEU A 25 7.80 2.36 14.65
CA LEU A 25 9.00 2.66 13.86
C LEU A 25 9.42 1.48 12.97
N GLN A 26 9.45 0.26 13.49
CA GLN A 26 9.77 -0.93 12.69
C GLN A 26 8.79 -1.13 11.53
N VAL A 27 7.50 -0.83 11.74
CA VAL A 27 6.49 -0.87 10.68
C VAL A 27 6.72 0.26 9.67
N LEU A 28 7.04 1.47 10.14
CA LEU A 28 7.30 2.64 9.30
C LEU A 28 8.49 2.44 8.36
N GLU A 29 9.54 1.74 8.83
CA GLU A 29 10.73 1.42 8.04
C GLU A 29 10.44 0.48 6.85
N VAL A 30 9.37 -0.32 6.92
CA VAL A 30 9.06 -1.34 5.89
C VAL A 30 7.78 -1.06 5.11
N CYS A 31 6.99 -0.05 5.49
CA CYS A 31 5.67 0.17 4.92
C CYS A 31 5.66 0.89 3.58
N ASP A 32 6.79 1.45 3.11
CA ASP A 32 6.81 2.18 1.85
C ASP A 32 6.55 1.26 0.64
N ARG A 33 5.49 1.57 -0.12
CA ARG A 33 5.03 0.83 -1.30
C ARG A 33 4.73 -0.65 -1.02
N ARG A 34 4.31 -0.97 0.21
CA ARG A 34 3.97 -2.33 0.63
C ARG A 34 2.54 -2.40 1.11
N SER A 35 1.96 -3.58 0.97
CA SER A 35 0.64 -3.89 1.50
C SER A 35 0.67 -4.07 3.02
N VAL A 36 -0.46 -3.90 3.70
CA VAL A 36 -0.60 -4.19 5.14
C VAL A 36 -0.16 -5.62 5.48
N ALA A 37 -0.55 -6.60 4.66
CA ALA A 37 -0.16 -8.00 4.84
C ALA A 37 1.36 -8.21 4.67
N GLU A 38 1.98 -7.54 3.71
CA GLU A 38 3.43 -7.63 3.48
C GLU A 38 4.21 -7.03 4.66
N CYS A 39 3.76 -5.89 5.18
CA CYS A 39 4.36 -5.28 6.36
C CYS A 39 4.33 -6.24 7.55
N ALA A 40 3.17 -6.86 7.80
CA ALA A 40 3.00 -7.83 8.89
C ALA A 40 3.93 -9.05 8.75
N ALA A 41 4.10 -9.56 7.53
CA ALA A 41 5.01 -10.65 7.25
C ALA A 41 6.49 -10.26 7.49
N LEU A 42 6.88 -9.03 7.13
CA LEU A 42 8.25 -8.53 7.27
C LEU A 42 8.65 -8.30 8.73
N VAL A 43 7.79 -7.63 9.51
CA VAL A 43 8.05 -7.36 10.93
C VAL A 43 7.74 -8.57 11.83
N LYS A 44 7.22 -9.66 11.26
CA LYS A 44 6.84 -10.90 11.97
C LYS A 44 5.87 -10.67 13.13
N MET A 45 4.91 -9.77 12.92
CA MET A 45 3.86 -9.45 13.90
C MET A 45 2.49 -9.91 13.39
N PRO A 46 1.52 -10.20 14.29
CA PRO A 46 0.15 -10.50 13.88
C PRO A 46 -0.44 -9.33 13.07
N ILE A 47 -1.16 -9.65 11.99
CA ILE A 47 -1.75 -8.63 11.11
C ILE A 47 -2.66 -7.66 11.86
N GLY A 48 -3.39 -8.13 12.89
CA GLY A 48 -4.22 -7.27 13.74
C GLY A 48 -3.42 -6.19 14.47
N VAL A 49 -2.23 -6.54 14.96
CA VAL A 49 -1.34 -5.59 15.66
C VAL A 49 -0.81 -4.56 14.67
N VAL A 50 -0.32 -5.00 13.51
CA VAL A 50 0.21 -4.10 12.48
C VAL A 50 -0.87 -3.15 11.96
N ARG A 51 -2.11 -3.61 11.78
CA ARG A 51 -3.23 -2.75 11.37
C ARG A 51 -3.51 -1.62 12.36
N VAL A 52 -3.42 -1.90 13.67
CA VAL A 52 -3.63 -0.88 14.70
C VAL A 52 -2.48 0.14 14.67
N LEU A 53 -1.23 -0.33 14.58
CA LEU A 53 -0.06 0.56 14.47
C LEU A 53 -0.11 1.43 13.21
N LEU A 54 -0.47 0.84 12.06
CA LEU A 54 -0.63 1.58 10.82
C LEU A 54 -1.79 2.58 10.89
N SER A 55 -2.88 2.25 11.56
CA SER A 55 -3.99 3.19 11.74
C SER A 55 -3.54 4.42 12.50
N ASP A 56 -2.80 4.24 13.59
CA ASP A 56 -2.20 5.31 14.37
C ASP A 56 -1.27 6.18 13.49
N LEU A 57 -0.36 5.55 12.75
CA LEU A 57 0.53 6.25 11.82
C LEU A 57 -0.21 7.03 10.71
N VAL A 58 -1.35 6.52 10.22
CA VAL A 58 -2.21 7.23 9.26
C VAL A 58 -2.87 8.45 9.91
N GLU A 59 -3.40 8.30 11.13
CA GLU A 59 -4.06 9.39 11.85
C GLU A 59 -3.08 10.52 12.19
N HIS A 60 -1.82 10.17 12.48
CA HIS A 60 -0.73 11.12 12.70
C HIS A 60 -0.13 11.68 11.40
N GLY A 61 -0.51 11.16 10.23
CA GLY A 61 -0.02 11.64 8.94
C GLY A 61 1.40 11.20 8.56
N PHE A 62 1.99 10.22 9.27
CA PHE A 62 3.27 9.60 8.90
C PHE A 62 3.16 8.77 7.63
N ILE A 63 1.99 8.20 7.38
CA ILE A 63 1.74 7.35 6.22
C ILE A 63 0.41 7.68 5.57
N ARG A 64 0.34 7.47 4.26
CA ARG A 64 -0.89 7.58 3.49
C ARG A 64 -1.25 6.24 2.88
N VAL A 65 -2.51 5.86 3.02
CA VAL A 65 -3.07 4.71 2.32
C VAL A 65 -3.26 5.10 0.86
N GLN A 66 -2.46 4.50 -0.01
CA GLN A 66 -2.82 4.42 -1.42
C GLN A 66 -3.82 3.29 -1.54
N ALA A 67 -5.09 3.61 -1.79
CA ALA A 67 -6.04 2.62 -2.26
C ALA A 67 -5.38 1.96 -3.47
N THR A 68 -5.08 0.67 -3.34
CA THR A 68 -4.41 -0.09 -4.39
C THR A 68 -5.36 -0.04 -5.58
N ILE A 69 -4.94 0.69 -6.60
CA ILE A 69 -5.54 0.68 -7.92
C ILE A 69 -5.27 -0.70 -8.53
N THR A 70 -5.91 -1.74 -8.00
CA THR A 70 -5.94 -3.06 -8.61
C THR A 70 -7.13 -3.21 -9.57
N GLU A 71 -8.00 -2.18 -9.64
CA GLU A 71 -9.12 -2.06 -10.58
C GLU A 71 -9.26 -0.68 -11.27
N ASN A 72 -8.33 0.26 -11.04
CA ASN A 72 -8.41 1.63 -11.59
C ASN A 72 -7.23 2.09 -12.48
N SER A 73 -6.32 1.19 -12.91
CA SER A 73 -5.70 1.41 -14.21
C SER A 73 -6.89 1.51 -15.13
N SER A 74 -7.08 2.68 -15.75
CA SER A 74 -8.30 2.98 -16.48
C SER A 74 -8.65 1.77 -17.31
N LYS A 75 -9.92 1.37 -17.33
CA LYS A 75 -10.41 0.28 -18.18
C LYS A 75 -9.82 0.38 -19.60
N ASP A 76 -9.53 1.60 -20.04
CA ASP A 76 -8.74 1.99 -21.21
C ASP A 76 -7.33 1.38 -21.33
N GLU A 77 -6.46 1.37 -20.30
CA GLU A 77 -5.10 0.79 -20.41
C GLU A 77 -5.13 -0.74 -20.56
N ARG A 78 -6.09 -1.40 -19.91
CA ARG A 78 -6.30 -2.86 -20.09
C ARG A 78 -6.89 -3.16 -21.47
N ILE A 79 -7.85 -2.37 -21.95
CA ILE A 79 -8.38 -2.50 -23.31
C ILE A 79 -7.29 -2.22 -24.34
N GLU A 80 -6.45 -1.21 -24.16
CA GLU A 80 -5.38 -0.84 -25.08
C GLU A 80 -4.32 -1.95 -25.21
N LEU A 81 -3.98 -2.63 -24.11
CA LEU A 81 -3.04 -3.76 -24.13
C LEU A 81 -3.63 -5.00 -24.86
N ILE A 82 -4.93 -5.24 -24.72
CA ILE A 82 -5.64 -6.31 -25.43
C ILE A 82 -5.80 -5.95 -26.92
N GLU A 83 -6.15 -4.70 -27.23
CA GLU A 83 -6.25 -4.14 -28.59
C GLU A 83 -4.92 -4.22 -29.36
N ARG A 84 -3.79 -3.92 -28.70
CA ARG A 84 -2.45 -4.06 -29.32
C ARG A 84 -2.13 -5.52 -29.66
N THR A 85 -2.54 -6.47 -28.83
CA THR A 85 -2.34 -7.90 -29.08
C THR A 85 -3.21 -8.39 -30.24
N LEU A 86 -4.49 -7.98 -30.28
CA LEU A 86 -5.41 -8.32 -31.39
C LEU A 86 -4.95 -7.76 -32.74
N ARG A 87 -4.39 -6.53 -32.78
CA ARG A 87 -3.81 -5.95 -34.01
C ARG A 87 -2.57 -6.72 -34.49
N GLY A 88 -1.75 -7.22 -33.57
CA GLY A 88 -0.57 -8.04 -33.90
C GLY A 88 -0.92 -9.40 -34.54
N LEU A 89 -2.10 -9.94 -34.26
CA LEU A 89 -2.54 -11.27 -34.72
C LEU A 89 -3.30 -11.26 -36.07
N ARG A 90 -3.64 -10.08 -36.62
CA ARG A 90 -4.33 -9.93 -37.92
C ARG A 90 -3.38 -9.52 -39.06
N THR A 91 -2.10 -9.31 -38.77
CA THR A 91 -1.08 -8.99 -39.79
C THR A 91 -0.25 -10.22 -40.16
N TYR A 92 -0.83 -11.42 -40.07
CA TYR A 92 -0.27 -12.64 -40.65
C TYR A 92 -1.35 -13.42 -41.38
#